data_AF-A0A4R1M9K5-F1
#
_entry.id   AF-A0A4R1M9K5-F1
#
_cell.length_a   1.000
_cell.length_b   1.000
_cell.length_c   1.000
_cell.angle_alpha   90.00
_cell.angle_beta   90.00
_cell.angle_gamma   90.00
#
_symmetry.space_group_name_H-M   'P 1'
#
loop_
_entity.id
_entity.type
_entity.pdbx_description
1 polymer ?
#
loop_
_entity_poly.entity_id
_entity_poly.type
_entity_poly.pdbx_seq_one_letter_code
_entity_poly.pdbx_strand_id
1 'polypeptide(L)'
;MKTRIFTYVECACGHRGALIESLDIGDFSDHRYRTWLRNLTHAGTYDGGDGLFAKMKPGCPACGRSLVPDDIVGRSELQGSGEVLRPKEDSGSAETTLSIGC
;
A
#
# COMPACT_ATOMS: atom_id res chain seq x y z
N MET A 1 0.37 -15.40 -6.88
CA MET A 1 -0.61 -14.35 -6.51
C MET A 1 0.07 -13.33 -5.61
N LYS A 2 0.00 -12.04 -5.95
CA LYS A 2 0.54 -10.96 -5.10
C LYS A 2 -0.61 -10.24 -4.43
N THR A 3 -0.69 -10.27 -3.11
CA THR A 3 -1.69 -9.55 -2.34
C THR A 3 -1.03 -8.40 -1.61
N ARG A 4 -1.60 -7.20 -1.73
CA ARG A 4 -1.21 -6.03 -0.94
C ARG A 4 -2.35 -5.62 -0.03
N ILE A 5 -2.09 -5.53 1.26
CA ILE A 5 -3.06 -5.10 2.25
C ILE A 5 -2.64 -3.71 2.73
N PHE A 6 -3.57 -2.77 2.64
CA PHE A 6 -3.41 -1.39 3.11
C PHE A 6 -4.28 -1.20 4.34
N THR A 7 -3.66 -1.00 5.50
CA THR A 7 -4.36 -0.68 6.74
C THR A 7 -4.19 0.81 7.00
N TYR A 8 -5.26 1.58 6.81
CA TYR A 8 -5.26 3.02 7.01
C TYR A 8 -5.51 3.35 8.47
N VAL A 9 -4.68 4.23 9.00
CA VAL A 9 -4.76 4.69 10.39
C VAL A 9 -4.84 6.20 10.43
N GLU A 10 -5.59 6.70 11.41
CA GLU A 10 -5.74 8.12 11.69
C GLU A 10 -5.44 8.37 13.15
N CYS A 11 -4.43 9.19 13.38
CA CYS A 11 -4.13 9.64 14.73
C CYS A 11 -5.19 10.65 15.19
N ALA A 12 -5.48 10.69 16.49
CA ALA A 12 -6.31 11.71 17.10
C ALA A 12 -5.84 13.17 16.85
N CYS A 13 -4.57 13.37 16.46
CA CYS A 13 -4.07 14.68 16.04
C CYS A 13 -4.47 15.07 14.60
N GLY A 14 -5.21 14.22 13.88
CA GLY A 14 -5.62 14.39 12.49
C GLY A 14 -4.61 13.87 11.45
N HIS A 15 -3.43 13.40 11.88
CA HIS A 15 -2.42 12.86 10.98
C HIS A 15 -2.84 11.46 10.48
N ARG A 16 -2.75 11.25 9.17
CA ARG A 16 -3.13 9.99 8.51
C ARG A 16 -1.93 9.27 7.93
N GLY A 17 -1.95 7.95 8.05
CA GLY A 17 -0.93 7.09 7.48
C GLY A 17 -1.49 5.72 7.12
N ALA A 18 -0.61 4.86 6.64
CA ALA A 18 -0.98 3.49 6.33
C ALA A 18 0.14 2.50 6.68
N LEU A 19 -0.26 1.34 7.17
CA LEU A 19 0.58 0.16 7.24
C LEU A 19 0.32 -0.65 5.97
N ILE A 20 1.39 -1.02 5.28
CA ILE A 20 1.29 -1.76 4.02
C ILE A 20 1.95 -3.10 4.19
N GLU A 21 1.18 -4.15 3.91
CA GLU A 21 1.65 -5.52 3.88
C GLU A 21 1.63 -6.02 2.43
N SER A 22 2.67 -6.73 2.03
CA SER A 22 2.74 -7.41 0.74
C SER A 22 3.06 -8.88 0.96
N LEU A 23 2.15 -9.73 0.47
CA LEU A 23 2.30 -11.18 0.42
C LEU A 23 2.49 -11.59 -1.03
N ASP A 24 3.68 -12.10 -1.36
CA ASP A 24 3.95 -12.72 -2.65
C ASP A 24 3.87 -14.25 -2.49
N ILE A 25 2.79 -14.84 -2.97
CA ILE A 25 2.57 -16.29 -3.00
C ILE A 25 2.85 -16.74 -4.44
N GLY A 26 4.12 -16.88 -4.80
CA GLY A 26 4.55 -17.44 -6.09
C GLY A 26 4.62 -18.96 -6.07
N ASP A 27 4.62 -19.59 -7.26
CA ASP A 27 4.68 -21.07 -7.45
C ASP A 27 5.98 -21.73 -6.96
N PHE A 28 6.98 -20.93 -6.58
CA PHE A 28 8.27 -21.42 -6.12
C PHE A 28 8.57 -20.84 -4.73
N SER A 29 8.12 -21.59 -3.71
CA SER A 29 8.72 -21.81 -2.38
C SER A 29 9.26 -20.64 -1.53
N ASP A 30 9.17 -19.39 -1.96
CA ASP A 30 9.75 -18.25 -1.24
C ASP A 30 8.64 -17.23 -0.93
N HIS A 31 7.94 -17.47 0.18
CA HIS A 31 6.90 -16.58 0.71
C HIS A 31 7.53 -15.25 1.13
N ARG A 32 7.66 -14.30 0.20
CA ARG A 32 8.20 -12.97 0.50
C ARG A 32 7.12 -12.11 1.15
N TYR A 33 7.08 -12.16 2.48
CA TYR A 33 6.30 -11.24 3.31
C TYR A 33 7.09 -9.94 3.55
N ARG A 34 6.56 -8.81 3.07
CA ARG A 34 7.16 -7.48 3.29
C ARG A 34 6.16 -6.55 3.94
N THR A 35 6.62 -5.77 4.90
CA THR A 35 5.80 -4.79 5.62
C THR A 35 6.53 -3.46 5.69
N TRP A 36 5.83 -2.36 5.42
CA TRP A 36 6.39 -1.00 5.56
C TRP A 36 5.32 0.00 5.98
N LEU A 37 5.79 1.14 6.49
CA LEU A 37 4.95 2.25 6.89
C LEU A 37 4.92 3.32 5.79
N ARG A 38 3.75 3.93 5.58
CA ARG A 38 3.58 5.09 4.72
C ARG A 38 3.08 6.27 5.54
N ASN A 39 3.83 7.37 5.51
CA ASN A 39 3.58 8.58 6.29
C ASN A 39 3.52 8.33 7.81
N LEU A 40 4.13 7.26 8.31
CA LEU A 40 4.26 6.93 9.73
C LEU A 40 5.73 6.64 10.03
N THR A 41 6.09 6.67 11.31
CA THR A 41 7.45 6.35 11.78
C THR A 41 7.46 5.02 12.51
N HIS A 42 8.63 4.40 12.67
CA HIS A 42 8.82 3.21 13.50
C HIS A 42 9.12 3.56 14.97
N ALA A 43 8.62 4.71 15.44
CA ALA A 43 8.91 5.26 16.77
C ALA A 43 7.79 4.99 17.80
N GLY A 44 6.80 4.16 17.44
CA GLY A 44 5.75 3.76 18.35
C GLY A 44 6.27 2.84 19.46
N THR A 45 5.42 2.63 20.46
CA THR A 45 5.72 1.78 21.63
C THR A 45 4.72 0.65 21.80
N TYR A 46 3.81 0.47 20.84
CA TYR A 46 2.81 -0.58 20.89
C TYR A 46 3.44 -1.98 20.98
N ASP A 47 3.01 -2.75 21.98
CA ASP A 47 3.44 -4.10 22.33
C ASP A 47 2.25 -5.07 22.54
N GLY A 48 1.06 -4.67 22.08
CA GLY A 48 -0.16 -5.46 22.20
C GLY A 48 -0.23 -6.66 21.24
N GLY A 49 -1.38 -7.35 21.25
CA GLY A 49 -1.56 -8.63 20.54
C GLY A 49 -1.68 -8.55 19.02
N ASP A 50 -1.79 -7.35 18.45
CA ASP A 50 -1.79 -7.20 16.99
C ASP A 50 -0.35 -7.30 16.47
N GLY A 51 -0.05 -8.42 15.81
CA GLY A 51 1.30 -8.73 15.34
C GLY A 51 1.85 -7.70 14.34
N LEU A 52 1.01 -7.06 13.53
CA LEU A 52 1.46 -6.06 12.57
C LEU A 52 1.87 -4.77 13.29
N PHE A 53 1.02 -4.28 14.19
CA PHE A 53 1.33 -3.07 14.96
C PHE A 53 2.49 -3.31 15.94
N ALA A 54 2.58 -4.48 16.57
CA ALA A 54 3.67 -4.82 17.48
C ALA A 54 5.02 -4.95 16.75
N LYS A 55 5.01 -5.48 15.52
CA LYS A 55 6.20 -5.58 14.67
C LYS A 55 6.63 -4.21 14.13
N MET A 56 5.68 -3.43 13.63
CA MET A 56 5.97 -2.19 12.91
C MET A 56 6.10 -0.99 13.83
N LYS A 57 5.48 -1.02 15.01
CA LYS A 57 5.45 0.06 16.00
C LYS A 57 5.18 1.42 15.34
N PRO A 58 4.03 1.58 14.67
CA PRO A 58 3.71 2.82 13.98
C PRO A 58 3.61 3.97 14.98
N GLY A 59 4.40 5.01 14.74
CA GLY A 59 4.37 6.28 15.43
C GLY A 59 3.84 7.37 14.52
N CYS A 60 3.11 8.32 15.09
CA CYS A 60 2.72 9.52 14.39
C CYS A 60 3.93 10.48 14.31
N PRO A 61 4.40 10.88 13.12
CA PRO A 61 5.47 11.85 12.99
C PRO A 61 5.08 13.25 13.49
N ALA A 62 3.78 13.58 13.47
CA ALA A 62 3.30 14.91 13.83
C ALA A 62 3.26 15.16 15.34
N CYS A 63 2.82 14.17 16.14
CA CYS A 63 2.66 14.32 17.59
C CYS A 63 3.49 13.34 18.42
N GLY A 64 4.24 12.43 17.79
CA GLY A 64 5.05 11.41 18.46
C GLY A 64 4.25 10.29 19.14
N ARG A 65 2.91 10.31 19.04
CA ARG A 65 2.04 9.29 19.65
C ARG A 65 2.23 7.94 18.95
N SER A 66 2.26 6.86 19.73
CA SER A 66 2.16 5.51 19.18
C SER A 66 0.75 5.27 18.66
N LEU A 67 0.66 4.80 17.43
CA LEU A 67 -0.60 4.36 16.83
C LEU A 67 -0.87 2.91 17.23
N VAL A 68 -2.15 2.61 17.42
CA VAL A 68 -2.66 1.31 17.87
C VAL A 68 -3.77 0.82 16.93
N PRO A 69 -4.20 -0.45 17.02
CA PRO A 69 -5.27 -0.97 16.17
C PRO A 69 -6.60 -0.21 16.28
N ASP A 70 -6.87 0.47 17.41
CA ASP A 70 -8.06 1.32 17.57
C ASP A 70 -8.02 2.58 16.68
N ASP A 71 -6.85 3.00 16.21
CA ASP A 71 -6.68 4.14 15.30
C ASP A 71 -6.95 3.75 13.83
N ILE A 72 -7.37 2.51 13.54
CA ILE A 72 -7.67 2.04 12.19
C ILE A 72 -8.98 2.64 11.70
N VAL A 73 -8.91 3.35 10.57
CA VAL A 73 -10.08 3.95 9.91
C VAL A 73 -10.53 3.20 8.66
N GLY A 74 -9.72 2.26 8.18
CA GLY A 74 -10.09 1.43 7.04
C GLY A 74 -9.04 0.40 6.66
N ARG A 75 -9.47 -0.62 5.92
CA ARG A 75 -8.58 -1.63 5.33
C ARG A 75 -8.96 -1.83 3.87
N SER A 76 -7.96 -1.94 3.00
CA SER A 76 -8.15 -2.23 1.58
C SER A 76 -7.19 -3.32 1.15
N GLU A 77 -7.73 -4.36 0.51
CA GLU A 77 -6.94 -5.45 -0.03
C GLU A 77 -6.90 -5.33 -1.55
N LEU A 78 -5.69 -5.33 -2.11
CA LEU A 78 -5.45 -5.29 -3.54
C LEU A 78 -4.79 -6.61 -3.93
N GLN A 79 -5.59 -7.52 -4.48
CA GLN A 79 -5.09 -8.72 -5.13
C GLN A 79 -4.58 -8.34 -6.52
N GLY A 80 -3.26 -8.31 -6.68
CA GLY A 80 -2.63 -8.21 -7.98
C GLY A 80 -2.67 -9.56 -8.69
N SER A 81 -3.67 -9.78 -9.54
CA SER A 81 -3.39 -10.42 -10.84
C SER A 81 -2.55 -9.43 -11.63
N GLY A 82 -1.48 -9.85 -12.29
CA GLY A 82 -0.50 -8.97 -12.92
C GLY A 82 -1.03 -8.15 -14.10
N GLU A 83 -1.84 -7.13 -13.84
CA GLU A 83 -2.16 -6.07 -14.79
C GLU A 83 -2.10 -4.73 -14.07
N VAL A 84 -0.98 -4.05 -14.23
CA VAL A 84 -0.92 -2.61 -14.02
C VAL A 84 -1.86 -2.04 -15.07
N LEU A 85 -3.09 -1.70 -14.68
CA LEU A 85 -3.97 -0.86 -15.48
C LEU A 85 -3.24 0.48 -15.67
N ARG A 86 -2.46 0.55 -16.76
CA ARG A 86 -2.04 1.82 -17.33
C ARG A 86 -3.32 2.61 -17.60
N PRO A 87 -3.42 3.88 -17.16
CA PRO A 87 -4.49 4.75 -17.62
C PRO A 87 -4.48 4.67 -19.15
N LYS A 88 -5.62 4.24 -19.70
CA LYS A 88 -5.93 4.31 -21.12
C LYS A 88 -5.84 5.79 -21.49
N GLU A 89 -4.73 6.19 -22.10
CA GLU A 89 -4.67 7.49 -22.76
C GLU A 89 -5.81 7.52 -23.79
N ASP A 90 -6.62 8.55 -23.63
CA ASP A 90 -7.86 8.76 -24.33
C ASP A 90 -7.62 8.94 -25.84
N SER A 91 -8.62 8.47 -26.58
CA SER A 91 -8.70 8.36 -28.03
C SER A 91 -8.37 9.67 -28.78
N GLY A 92 -7.68 9.55 -29.91
CA GLY A 92 -7.54 10.64 -30.88
C GLY A 92 -7.30 10.13 -32.29
N SER A 93 -8.38 9.97 -33.05
CA SER A 93 -8.46 9.57 -34.46
C SER A 93 -7.48 10.27 -35.40
N ALA A 94 -6.96 9.54 -36.39
CA ALA A 94 -7.18 9.82 -37.81
C ALA A 94 -6.60 8.70 -38.68
N GLU A 95 -7.48 8.00 -39.40
CA GLU A 95 -7.13 7.39 -40.68
C GLU A 95 -6.51 8.44 -41.60
N THR A 96 -5.47 8.08 -42.36
CA THR A 96 -5.40 8.32 -43.82
C THR A 96 -4.13 7.66 -44.37
N THR A 97 -4.36 6.60 -45.16
CA THR A 97 -3.50 6.08 -46.21
C THR A 97 -2.90 7.18 -47.09
N LEU A 98 -1.58 7.17 -47.38
CA LEU A 98 -1.09 7.41 -48.74
C LEU A 98 0.39 7.00 -48.94
N SER A 99 0.61 6.27 -50.03
CA SER A 99 1.89 5.83 -50.59
C SER A 99 2.68 6.95 -51.30
N ILE A 100 3.96 6.66 -51.61
CA ILE A 100 4.88 7.35 -52.57
C ILE A 100 5.54 8.61 -51.96
N GLY A 101 6.84 8.87 -51.96
CA GLY A 101 7.97 8.50 -52.81
C GLY A 101 8.67 9.79 -53.27
N CYS A 102 9.97 9.96 -52.98
CA CYS A 102 10.92 10.85 -53.67
C CYS A 102 12.35 10.48 -53.25
#